data_AF-A0A2W4JTY9-F1
#
_entry.id   AF-A0A2W4JTY9-F1
#
_cell.length_a   1.000
_cell.length_b   1.000
_cell.length_c   1.000
_cell.angle_alpha   90.00
_cell.angle_beta   90.00
_cell.angle_gamma   90.00
#
_symmetry.space_group_name_H-M   'P 1'
#
loop_
_entity.id
_entity.type
_entity.pdbx_description
1 polymer ?
#
loop_
_entity_poly.entity_id
_entity_poly.type
_entity_poly.pdbx_seq_one_letter_code
_entity_poly.pdbx_strand_id
1 'polypeptide(L)'
;MQHAKGHGPQLITYADRLGGDLRGLAELLRGSLAGVFDGVHLLPYYTPHDGADAGFDPRDHTQVDPRLGTWADVRELSATHTIMSDVIVNHVSSRSAMFEDVRERGDASPWAPMFLTMDAVFPDGATEEDLARIYRPRPGLPFTAMTLGGRRRLVWTTFTPEQVDIDLRTPQAWEYLESVIDALTSAGVTLLRLDAVGYTGKEAGTDCFMTESVKRHTQRIIDMAHERGADVLLEVHGHHTQQIEIAKSVDYVYDFALPPLVLHALHAKDLSPLDEWLRIRPANAITVLDTHDGIGIVDVGVSDLAPGLPGLLKPEQIDALVEAIHAASGGTSLAATGAAASNLDLYQVNCTFYDALGRDDAAYLLARLMQVMTPGIPQVYYVGLLAGEGDMELLARTGAGRDINRHYLSFIQFSAPTTPT
;
A
#
# COMPACT_ATOMS: atom_id res chain seq x y z
N MET A 1 8.62 16.95 -27.55
CA MET A 1 7.15 16.82 -27.50
C MET A 1 6.76 16.97 -26.05
N GLN A 2 5.93 17.96 -25.71
CA GLN A 2 5.33 18.01 -24.37
C GLN A 2 4.33 16.85 -24.32
N HIS A 3 4.65 15.80 -23.56
CA HIS A 3 3.67 14.78 -23.22
C HIS A 3 2.56 15.50 -22.43
N ALA A 4 1.33 15.45 -22.93
CA ALA A 4 0.17 15.81 -22.14
C ALA A 4 0.15 14.90 -20.90
N LYS A 5 -0.23 15.43 -19.72
CA LYS A 5 -0.44 14.60 -18.52
C LYS A 5 -1.31 13.40 -18.91
N GLY A 6 -0.71 12.21 -18.90
CA GLY A 6 -1.22 11.02 -19.56
C GLY A 6 -1.38 9.86 -18.61
N HIS A 7 -2.21 8.89 -18.98
CA HIS A 7 -2.39 7.61 -18.30
C HIS A 7 -1.30 6.59 -18.67
N GLY A 8 -0.09 7.05 -19.03
CA GLY A 8 1.04 6.19 -19.37
C GLY A 8 1.71 5.56 -18.14
N PRO A 9 2.85 4.87 -18.33
CA PRO A 9 3.53 4.16 -17.25
C PRO A 9 3.87 5.09 -16.07
N GLN A 10 3.75 4.54 -14.87
CA GLN A 10 4.03 5.26 -13.63
C GLN A 10 5.12 4.57 -12.82
N LEU A 11 5.94 5.35 -12.11
CA LEU A 11 6.95 4.84 -11.18
C LEU A 11 6.37 4.78 -9.77
N ILE A 12 6.52 3.66 -9.05
CA ILE A 12 6.30 3.63 -7.59
C ILE A 12 7.66 3.75 -6.90
N THR A 13 7.83 4.74 -6.01
CA THR A 13 9.09 4.90 -5.29
C THR A 13 8.94 5.61 -3.95
N TYR A 14 9.88 5.34 -3.04
CA TYR A 14 10.10 6.16 -1.85
C TYR A 14 10.95 7.37 -2.22
N ALA A 15 10.61 8.54 -1.67
CA ALA A 15 11.34 9.77 -1.95
C ALA A 15 12.82 9.71 -1.54
N ASP A 16 13.17 8.99 -0.48
CA ASP A 16 14.56 8.84 0.00
C ASP A 16 15.33 7.68 -0.66
N ARG A 17 14.62 6.67 -1.15
CA ARG A 17 15.25 5.42 -1.60
C ARG A 17 15.64 5.42 -3.06
N LEU A 18 15.16 6.37 -3.87
CA LEU A 18 15.63 6.57 -5.25
C LEU A 18 16.04 8.03 -5.45
N GLY A 19 17.36 8.27 -5.51
CA GLY A 19 17.90 9.63 -5.66
C GLY A 19 18.06 10.41 -4.35
N GLY A 20 17.69 9.83 -3.20
CA GLY A 20 18.02 10.36 -1.87
C GLY A 20 17.01 11.35 -1.28
N ASP A 21 16.33 12.13 -2.11
CA ASP A 21 15.25 13.04 -1.71
C ASP A 21 14.35 13.41 -2.92
N LEU A 22 13.34 14.25 -2.71
CA LEU A 22 12.42 14.68 -3.79
C LEU A 22 13.13 15.41 -4.94
N ARG A 23 14.24 16.10 -4.67
CA ARG A 23 15.01 16.83 -5.70
C ARG A 23 15.87 15.87 -6.50
N GLY A 24 16.53 14.93 -5.85
CA GLY A 24 17.27 13.87 -6.53
C GLY A 24 16.35 13.03 -7.42
N LEU A 25 15.15 12.71 -6.96
CA LEU A 25 14.13 12.07 -7.80
C LEU A 25 13.74 12.94 -9.01
N ALA A 26 13.51 14.24 -8.80
CA ALA A 26 13.22 15.17 -9.90
C ALA A 26 14.37 15.27 -10.91
N GLU A 27 15.63 15.19 -10.47
CA GLU A 27 16.80 15.14 -11.34
C GLU A 27 16.84 13.86 -12.18
N LEU A 28 16.54 12.70 -11.58
CA LEU A 28 16.46 11.43 -12.30
C LEU A 28 15.36 11.44 -13.37
N LEU A 29 14.17 11.95 -13.03
CA LEU A 29 13.02 12.05 -13.95
C LEU A 29 13.27 13.05 -15.10
N ARG A 30 14.05 14.11 -14.88
CA ARG A 30 14.46 15.04 -15.94
C ARG A 30 15.67 14.56 -16.75
N GLY A 31 16.47 13.68 -16.17
CA GLY A 31 17.70 13.16 -16.75
C GLY A 31 17.49 11.78 -17.35
N SER A 32 17.99 10.76 -16.65
CA SER A 32 18.07 9.40 -17.18
C SER A 32 16.74 8.68 -17.35
N LEU A 33 15.69 9.11 -16.65
CA LEU A 33 14.33 8.57 -16.77
C LEU A 33 13.41 9.50 -17.57
N ALA A 34 13.96 10.50 -18.27
CA ALA A 34 13.18 11.44 -19.06
C ALA A 34 12.34 10.73 -20.13
N GLY A 35 11.01 10.96 -20.06
CA GLY A 35 10.04 10.38 -21.00
C GLY A 35 9.75 8.89 -20.78
N VAL A 36 10.25 8.28 -19.71
CA VAL A 36 9.96 6.88 -19.37
C VAL A 36 8.63 6.75 -18.64
N PHE A 37 8.34 7.69 -17.73
CA PHE A 37 7.15 7.67 -16.88
C PHE A 37 6.33 8.95 -17.08
N ASP A 38 5.01 8.79 -17.18
CA ASP A 38 4.05 9.91 -17.21
C ASP A 38 3.59 10.29 -15.79
N GLY A 39 3.82 9.42 -14.80
CA GLY A 39 3.44 9.66 -13.41
C GLY A 39 4.35 8.98 -12.40
N VAL A 40 4.20 9.39 -11.14
CA VAL A 40 4.96 8.87 -10.00
C VAL A 40 4.03 8.71 -8.81
N HIS A 41 3.95 7.50 -8.28
CA HIS A 41 3.46 7.24 -6.94
C HIS A 41 4.61 7.44 -5.95
N LEU A 42 4.53 8.55 -5.22
CA LEU A 42 5.39 8.84 -4.10
C LEU A 42 4.82 8.15 -2.86
N LEU A 43 5.50 7.11 -2.39
CA LEU A 43 5.19 6.46 -1.11
C LEU A 43 5.34 7.45 0.04
N PRO A 44 4.71 7.22 1.21
CA PRO A 44 4.53 8.24 2.23
C PRO A 44 5.81 9.00 2.59
N TYR A 45 5.81 10.30 2.28
CA TYR A 45 6.94 11.24 2.48
C TYR A 45 6.63 12.26 3.59
N TYR A 46 5.64 11.95 4.43
CA TYR A 46 5.14 12.80 5.49
C TYR A 46 6.03 12.74 6.73
N THR A 47 5.79 13.60 7.72
CA THR A 47 6.61 13.59 8.94
C THR A 47 6.13 12.53 9.93
N PRO A 48 6.99 11.57 10.37
CA PRO A 48 8.28 11.19 9.80
C PRO A 48 8.13 10.12 8.71
N HIS A 49 9.01 10.13 7.71
CA HIS A 49 9.02 9.12 6.63
C HIS A 49 9.65 7.78 7.07
N ASP A 50 10.40 7.79 8.16
CA ASP A 50 11.14 6.65 8.71
C ASP A 50 10.56 6.20 10.07
N GLY A 51 9.24 6.33 10.20
CA GLY A 51 8.49 5.86 11.37
C GLY A 51 8.48 4.33 11.52
N ALA A 52 7.57 3.83 12.36
CA ALA A 52 7.43 2.41 12.64
C ALA A 52 7.11 1.58 11.38
N ASP A 53 6.50 2.21 10.37
CA ASP A 53 6.08 1.54 9.14
C ASP A 53 6.49 2.34 7.89
N ALA A 54 7.72 2.84 7.86
CA ALA A 54 8.31 3.51 6.68
C ALA A 54 7.41 4.62 6.07
N GLY A 55 6.81 5.43 6.95
CA GLY A 55 5.99 6.59 6.58
C GLY A 55 4.48 6.35 6.65
N PHE A 56 4.03 5.10 6.80
CA PHE A 56 2.61 4.76 6.99
C PHE A 56 2.08 5.09 8.40
N ASP A 57 2.92 5.62 9.29
CA ASP A 57 2.55 6.13 10.61
C ASP A 57 2.79 7.65 10.73
N PRO A 58 2.08 8.50 9.97
CA PRO A 58 2.34 9.92 9.94
C PRO A 58 2.01 10.57 11.30
N ARG A 59 2.96 11.33 11.84
CA ARG A 59 2.71 12.24 12.96
C ARG A 59 2.00 13.50 12.50
N ASP A 60 2.38 13.99 11.33
CA ASP A 60 1.71 15.05 10.61
C ASP A 60 1.71 14.73 9.12
N HIS A 61 0.51 14.50 8.62
CA HIS A 61 0.23 14.07 7.26
C HIS A 61 0.10 15.27 6.30
N THR A 62 0.03 16.48 6.85
CA THR A 62 -0.03 17.74 6.09
C THR A 62 1.36 18.37 5.89
N GLN A 63 2.41 17.72 6.40
CA GLN A 63 3.80 18.19 6.29
C GLN A 63 4.68 17.14 5.64
N VAL A 64 5.32 17.51 4.52
CA VAL A 64 6.46 16.79 3.97
C VAL A 64 7.57 16.72 5.03
N ASP A 65 8.18 15.56 5.20
CA ASP A 65 9.34 15.41 6.07
C ASP A 65 10.46 16.36 5.60
N PRO A 66 10.95 17.27 6.46
CA PRO A 66 11.93 18.29 6.05
C PRO A 66 13.26 17.69 5.59
N ARG A 67 13.53 16.41 5.87
CA ARG A 67 14.70 15.68 5.34
C ARG A 67 14.55 15.30 3.87
N LEU A 68 13.32 15.23 3.36
CA LEU A 68 13.00 14.81 1.99
C LEU A 68 12.69 15.98 1.05
N GLY A 69 12.28 17.12 1.61
CA GLY A 69 11.98 18.33 0.85
C GLY A 69 10.76 19.07 1.38
N THR A 70 9.99 19.65 0.47
CA THR A 70 8.84 20.51 0.75
C THR A 70 7.70 20.26 -0.23
N TRP A 71 6.51 20.78 0.07
CA TRP A 71 5.40 20.81 -0.89
C TRP A 71 5.72 21.55 -2.20
N ALA A 72 6.70 22.46 -2.20
CA ALA A 72 7.14 23.11 -3.42
C ALA A 72 7.87 22.14 -4.36
N ASP A 73 8.64 21.20 -3.82
CA ASP A 73 9.32 20.16 -4.60
C ASP A 73 8.28 19.17 -5.19
N VAL A 74 7.24 18.81 -4.43
CA VAL A 74 6.10 18.03 -4.94
C VAL A 74 5.37 18.77 -6.07
N ARG A 75 5.17 20.09 -5.92
CA ARG A 75 4.57 20.94 -6.95
C ARG A 75 5.42 21.05 -8.21
N GLU A 76 6.74 21.04 -8.08
CA GLU A 76 7.64 21.00 -9.24
C GLU A 76 7.48 19.70 -10.02
N LEU A 77 7.45 18.56 -9.32
CA LEU A 77 7.20 17.24 -9.93
C LEU A 77 5.83 17.20 -10.64
N SER A 78 4.78 17.71 -9.99
CA SER A 78 3.42 17.71 -10.53
C SER A 78 3.22 18.61 -11.76
N ALA A 79 4.16 19.51 -12.05
CA ALA A 79 4.14 20.30 -13.27
C ALA A 79 4.38 19.45 -14.54
N THR A 80 5.04 18.29 -14.40
CA THR A 80 5.45 17.44 -15.53
C THR A 80 4.93 16.00 -15.45
N HIS A 81 4.58 15.52 -14.26
CA HIS A 81 4.11 14.16 -14.03
C HIS A 81 2.77 14.16 -13.29
N THR A 82 1.96 13.12 -13.50
CA THR A 82 0.85 12.80 -12.60
C THR A 82 1.41 12.31 -11.28
N ILE A 83 1.12 13.00 -10.16
CA ILE A 83 1.58 12.57 -8.84
C ILE A 83 0.47 11.81 -8.15
N MET A 84 0.79 10.60 -7.73
CA MET A 84 0.01 9.81 -6.79
C MET A 84 0.63 9.91 -5.39
N SER A 85 -0.22 10.06 -4.38
CA SER A 85 0.20 10.02 -2.98
C SER A 85 -0.81 9.28 -2.12
N ASP A 86 -0.33 8.69 -1.04
CA ASP A 86 -1.13 7.95 -0.09
C ASP A 86 -1.96 8.86 0.80
N VAL A 87 -3.24 8.55 0.95
CA VAL A 87 -4.09 9.05 2.02
C VAL A 87 -4.31 7.87 2.98
N ILE A 88 -3.53 7.87 4.05
CA ILE A 88 -3.66 6.97 5.20
C ILE A 88 -4.92 7.34 5.98
N VAL A 89 -6.04 6.68 5.65
CA VAL A 89 -7.37 7.02 6.15
C VAL A 89 -7.74 6.30 7.46
N ASN A 90 -7.04 5.22 7.79
CA ASN A 90 -7.40 4.36 8.90
C ASN A 90 -6.82 4.80 10.25
N HIS A 91 -5.62 5.36 10.24
CA HIS A 91 -4.82 5.54 11.45
C HIS A 91 -3.82 6.68 11.33
N VAL A 92 -3.28 7.10 12.47
CA VAL A 92 -2.18 8.07 12.56
C VAL A 92 -1.14 7.58 13.56
N SER A 93 0.02 8.24 13.63
CA SER A 93 1.01 7.93 14.65
C SER A 93 0.46 8.18 16.07
N SER A 94 0.79 7.29 17.00
CA SER A 94 0.64 7.47 18.45
C SER A 94 1.48 8.64 19.00
N ARG A 95 2.33 9.23 18.15
CA ARG A 95 3.15 10.41 18.45
C ARG A 95 2.61 11.68 17.76
N SER A 96 1.44 11.61 17.13
CA SER A 96 0.74 12.78 16.55
C SER A 96 0.32 13.76 17.65
N ALA A 97 0.27 15.05 17.32
CA ALA A 97 -0.08 16.09 18.30
C ALA A 97 -1.49 15.87 18.90
N MET A 98 -2.42 15.39 18.07
CA MET A 98 -3.79 15.07 18.48
C MET A 98 -3.82 13.93 19.50
N PHE A 99 -3.10 12.83 19.26
CA PHE A 99 -3.08 11.70 20.19
C PHE A 99 -2.28 11.99 21.46
N GLU A 100 -1.24 12.80 21.37
CA GLU A 100 -0.48 13.27 22.52
C GLU A 100 -1.35 14.12 23.48
N ASP A 101 -2.19 15.01 22.95
CA ASP A 101 -3.17 15.76 23.75
C ASP A 101 -4.20 14.83 24.42
N VAL A 102 -4.65 13.77 23.74
CA VAL A 102 -5.52 12.72 24.33
C VAL A 102 -4.78 11.90 25.39
N ARG A 103 -3.50 11.62 25.19
CA ARG A 103 -2.67 10.90 26.16
C ARG A 103 -2.57 11.68 27.47
N GLU A 104 -2.36 12.99 27.38
CA GLU A 104 -2.26 13.88 28.53
C GLU A 104 -3.62 14.11 29.21
N ARG A 105 -4.66 14.43 28.43
CA ARG A 105 -5.95 14.94 28.96
C ARG A 105 -7.08 13.91 28.99
N GLY A 106 -6.90 12.76 28.37
CA GLY A 106 -7.92 11.72 28.25
C GLY A 106 -9.19 12.25 27.58
N ASP A 107 -10.35 11.90 28.14
CA ASP A 107 -11.66 12.27 27.60
C ASP A 107 -11.93 13.80 27.62
N ALA A 108 -11.09 14.59 28.31
CA ALA A 108 -11.18 16.06 28.31
C ALA A 108 -10.45 16.72 27.11
N SER A 109 -9.76 15.94 26.29
CA SER A 109 -9.18 16.40 25.03
C SER A 109 -10.28 16.63 23.98
N PRO A 110 -10.24 17.73 23.20
CA PRO A 110 -11.14 17.91 22.06
C PRO A 110 -10.95 16.85 20.97
N TRP A 111 -9.78 16.21 20.94
CA TRP A 111 -9.42 15.14 20.02
C TRP A 111 -9.80 13.75 20.50
N ALA A 112 -10.28 13.59 21.75
CA ALA A 112 -10.64 12.28 22.29
C ALA A 112 -11.64 11.50 21.40
N PRO A 113 -12.68 12.12 20.81
CA PRO A 113 -13.59 11.42 19.91
C PRO A 113 -12.93 10.89 18.63
N MET A 114 -11.82 11.48 18.20
CA MET A 114 -11.14 11.09 16.97
C MET A 114 -10.52 9.70 17.05
N PHE A 115 -10.23 9.17 18.25
CA PHE A 115 -9.48 7.92 18.39
C PHE A 115 -10.35 6.78 18.90
N LEU A 116 -10.22 5.62 18.25
CA LEU A 116 -10.98 4.45 18.61
C LEU A 116 -10.40 3.77 19.86
N THR A 117 -11.29 3.47 20.81
CA THR A 117 -11.02 2.58 21.94
C THR A 117 -11.99 1.41 21.92
N MET A 118 -11.70 0.34 22.67
CA MET A 118 -12.61 -0.80 22.78
C MET A 118 -14.02 -0.38 23.17
N ASP A 119 -14.17 0.54 24.13
CA ASP A 119 -15.48 1.06 24.58
C ASP A 119 -16.16 1.99 23.57
N ALA A 120 -15.43 2.59 22.63
CA ALA A 120 -16.03 3.37 21.54
C ALA A 120 -16.73 2.49 20.49
N VAL A 121 -16.35 1.21 20.38
CA VAL A 121 -16.95 0.24 19.46
C VAL A 121 -17.91 -0.70 20.21
N PHE A 122 -17.55 -1.08 21.43
CA PHE A 122 -18.29 -2.00 22.29
C PHE A 122 -18.68 -1.31 23.62
N PRO A 123 -19.63 -0.36 23.61
CA PRO A 123 -19.97 0.45 24.79
C PRO A 123 -20.57 -0.38 25.93
N ASP A 124 -21.23 -1.50 25.61
CA ASP A 124 -21.83 -2.43 26.57
C ASP A 124 -20.91 -3.61 26.92
N GLY A 125 -19.63 -3.55 26.51
CA GLY A 125 -18.67 -4.65 26.59
C GLY A 125 -18.69 -5.54 25.33
N ALA A 126 -17.68 -6.41 25.22
CA ALA A 126 -17.54 -7.37 24.12
C ALA A 126 -17.42 -8.79 24.66
N THR A 127 -18.05 -9.75 23.99
CA THR A 127 -17.87 -11.18 24.26
C THR A 127 -16.62 -11.71 23.55
N GLU A 128 -16.19 -12.94 23.89
CA GLU A 128 -15.11 -13.60 23.15
C GLU A 128 -15.44 -13.77 21.66
N GLU A 129 -16.71 -14.07 21.34
CA GLU A 129 -17.18 -14.21 19.96
C GLU A 129 -17.06 -12.90 19.19
N ASP A 130 -17.42 -11.77 19.81
CA ASP A 130 -17.28 -10.45 19.19
C ASP A 130 -15.81 -10.14 18.86
N LEU A 131 -14.91 -10.42 19.79
CA LEU A 131 -13.48 -10.13 19.64
C LEU A 131 -12.79 -11.08 18.67
N ALA A 132 -13.19 -12.35 18.63
CA ALA A 132 -12.64 -13.36 17.72
C ALA A 132 -13.12 -13.19 16.27
N ARG A 133 -14.26 -12.53 16.06
CA ARG A 133 -14.82 -12.24 14.73
C ARG A 133 -14.05 -11.17 13.96
N ILE A 134 -13.38 -10.25 14.65
CA ILE A 134 -12.67 -9.13 14.02
C ILE A 134 -11.61 -9.66 13.04
N TYR A 135 -11.67 -9.22 11.79
CA TYR A 135 -10.67 -9.53 10.77
C TYR A 135 -9.33 -8.86 11.12
N ARG A 136 -8.21 -9.56 10.88
CA ARG A 136 -6.88 -9.09 11.29
C ARG A 136 -5.81 -9.45 10.26
N PRO A 137 -4.92 -8.49 9.92
CA PRO A 137 -3.75 -8.79 9.10
C PRO A 137 -2.67 -9.55 9.89
N ARG A 138 -2.63 -9.37 11.23
CA ARG A 138 -1.63 -9.93 12.14
C ARG A 138 -2.23 -10.77 13.28
N PRO A 139 -1.43 -11.63 13.95
CA PRO A 139 -1.85 -12.31 15.18
C PRO A 139 -2.13 -11.35 16.35
N GLY A 140 -3.04 -11.73 17.25
CA GLY A 140 -3.37 -10.96 18.47
C GLY A 140 -4.51 -9.96 18.29
N LEU A 141 -5.18 -9.55 19.37
CA LEU A 141 -6.32 -8.60 19.25
C LEU A 141 -5.86 -7.23 18.73
N PRO A 142 -6.72 -6.46 18.04
CA PRO A 142 -6.35 -5.15 17.47
C PRO A 142 -6.36 -4.05 18.55
N PHE A 143 -5.86 -4.35 19.75
CA PHE A 143 -5.85 -3.42 20.87
C PHE A 143 -4.46 -3.32 21.49
N THR A 144 -4.03 -2.09 21.73
CA THR A 144 -2.87 -1.78 22.55
C THR A 144 -3.32 -1.09 23.82
N ALA A 145 -2.87 -1.60 24.97
CA ALA A 145 -3.18 -0.98 26.24
C ALA A 145 -2.30 0.29 26.41
N MET A 146 -2.94 1.45 26.49
CA MET A 146 -2.30 2.77 26.62
C MET A 146 -2.86 3.56 27.82
N THR A 147 -2.12 4.54 28.32
CA THR A 147 -2.59 5.41 29.41
C THR A 147 -3.07 6.73 28.83
N LEU A 148 -4.37 7.03 28.94
CA LEU A 148 -4.99 8.26 28.44
C LEU A 148 -5.60 9.02 29.62
N GLY A 149 -5.16 10.25 29.89
CA GLY A 149 -5.64 11.06 31.02
C GLY A 149 -5.49 10.37 32.38
N GLY A 150 -4.40 9.61 32.56
CA GLY A 150 -4.15 8.83 33.78
C GLY A 150 -4.91 7.51 33.91
N ARG A 151 -5.77 7.14 32.94
CA ARG A 151 -6.51 5.87 32.93
C ARG A 151 -5.95 4.91 31.90
N ARG A 152 -5.82 3.62 32.25
CA ARG A 152 -5.49 2.57 31.27
C ARG A 152 -6.70 2.27 30.38
N ARG A 153 -6.49 2.31 29.07
CA ARG A 153 -7.49 2.09 28.01
C ARG A 153 -6.95 1.13 26.97
N LEU A 154 -7.85 0.39 26.32
CA LEU A 154 -7.54 -0.42 25.14
C LEU A 154 -7.82 0.44 23.91
N VAL A 155 -6.75 0.95 23.30
CA VAL A 155 -6.79 1.77 22.08
C VAL A 155 -6.75 0.84 20.88
N TRP A 156 -7.58 1.10 19.87
CA TRP A 156 -7.62 0.30 18.66
C TRP A 156 -6.36 0.56 17.82
N THR A 157 -5.65 -0.52 17.49
CA THR A 157 -4.39 -0.51 16.73
C THR A 157 -4.37 -1.72 15.79
N THR A 158 -4.93 -1.53 14.60
CA THR A 158 -5.10 -2.59 13.59
C THR A 158 -3.75 -3.14 13.13
N PHE A 159 -2.79 -2.25 12.86
CA PHE A 159 -1.45 -2.55 12.37
C PHE A 159 -0.43 -2.55 13.51
N THR A 160 0.49 -1.60 13.62
CA THR A 160 1.44 -1.54 14.75
C THR A 160 0.83 -0.86 15.99
N PRO A 161 1.37 -1.09 17.21
CA PRO A 161 1.01 -0.30 18.39
C PRO A 161 1.23 1.21 18.22
N GLU A 162 2.12 1.60 17.31
CA GLU A 162 2.41 2.99 16.95
C GLU A 162 1.38 3.60 16.00
N GLN A 163 0.53 2.80 15.37
CA GLN A 163 -0.55 3.23 14.46
C GLN A 163 -1.89 3.15 15.20
N VAL A 164 -2.39 4.30 15.67
CA VAL A 164 -3.66 4.41 16.39
C VAL A 164 -4.80 4.72 15.43
N ASP A 165 -5.83 3.87 15.43
CA ASP A 165 -6.94 3.98 14.50
C ASP A 165 -7.85 5.18 14.83
N ILE A 166 -8.28 5.88 13.78
CA ILE A 166 -9.16 7.04 13.88
C ILE A 166 -10.63 6.65 13.66
N ASP A 167 -11.55 7.43 14.24
CA ASP A 167 -12.98 7.18 14.23
C ASP A 167 -13.70 8.06 13.18
N LEU A 168 -13.90 7.51 11.98
CA LEU A 168 -14.63 8.18 10.88
C LEU A 168 -16.14 8.37 11.14
N ARG A 169 -16.64 8.02 12.34
CA ARG A 169 -17.98 8.41 12.80
C ARG A 169 -17.99 9.83 13.38
N THR A 170 -16.82 10.46 13.57
CA THR A 170 -16.67 11.75 14.26
C THR A 170 -16.24 12.89 13.33
N PRO A 171 -16.67 14.13 13.58
CA PRO A 171 -16.27 15.27 12.76
C PRO A 171 -14.76 15.54 12.81
N GLN A 172 -14.10 15.32 13.94
CA GLN A 172 -12.65 15.55 14.10
C GLN A 172 -11.82 14.70 13.13
N ALA A 173 -12.21 13.44 12.92
CA ALA A 173 -11.51 12.57 11.98
C ALA A 173 -11.71 13.04 10.52
N TRP A 174 -12.90 13.54 10.19
CA TRP A 174 -13.17 14.11 8.86
C TRP A 174 -12.45 15.43 8.61
N GLU A 175 -12.39 16.33 9.59
CA GLU A 175 -11.61 17.57 9.51
C GLU A 175 -10.12 17.27 9.29
N TYR A 176 -9.59 16.25 9.97
CA TYR A 176 -8.24 15.77 9.72
C TYR A 176 -8.06 15.27 8.28
N LEU A 177 -8.90 14.35 7.81
CA LEU A 177 -8.78 13.81 6.44
C LEU A 177 -8.95 14.89 5.37
N GLU A 178 -9.88 15.83 5.56
CA GLU A 178 -10.05 16.97 4.66
C GLU A 178 -8.77 17.81 4.58
N SER A 179 -8.12 18.10 5.71
CA SER A 179 -6.86 18.84 5.72
C SER A 179 -5.72 18.14 4.98
N VAL A 180 -5.70 16.80 5.00
CA VAL A 180 -4.72 15.98 4.27
C VAL A 180 -4.97 16.06 2.77
N ILE A 181 -6.23 15.85 2.35
CA ILE A 181 -6.61 15.92 0.94
C ILE A 181 -6.37 17.35 0.40
N ASP A 182 -6.66 18.39 1.19
CA ASP A 182 -6.37 19.79 0.85
C ASP A 182 -4.87 20.03 0.66
N ALA A 183 -4.02 19.54 1.58
CA ALA A 183 -2.57 19.70 1.49
C ALA A 183 -2.00 19.04 0.22
N LEU A 184 -2.42 17.82 -0.07
CA LEU A 184 -2.00 17.04 -1.24
C LEU A 184 -2.43 17.70 -2.55
N THR A 185 -3.72 17.98 -2.69
CA THR A 185 -4.29 18.54 -3.93
C THR A 185 -3.80 19.98 -4.18
N SER A 186 -3.56 20.77 -3.12
CA SER A 186 -2.93 22.10 -3.23
C SER A 186 -1.46 22.06 -3.68
N ALA A 187 -0.78 20.90 -3.55
CA ALA A 187 0.54 20.66 -4.11
C ALA A 187 0.50 20.10 -5.55
N GLY A 188 -0.69 19.88 -6.11
CA GLY A 188 -0.90 19.36 -7.46
C GLY A 188 -0.90 17.83 -7.55
N VAL A 189 -1.08 17.13 -6.43
CA VAL A 189 -1.40 15.69 -6.43
C VAL A 189 -2.79 15.51 -7.07
N THR A 190 -2.89 14.64 -8.07
CA THR A 190 -4.13 14.41 -8.83
C THR A 190 -4.61 12.96 -8.78
N LEU A 191 -3.93 12.11 -8.03
CA LEU A 191 -4.32 10.72 -7.81
C LEU A 191 -4.05 10.34 -6.35
N LEU A 192 -5.08 9.89 -5.64
CA LEU A 192 -5.01 9.59 -4.21
C LEU A 192 -5.16 8.08 -4.00
N ARG A 193 -4.13 7.43 -3.44
CA ARG A 193 -4.23 6.02 -3.03
C ARG A 193 -4.80 5.99 -1.62
N LEU A 194 -5.96 5.37 -1.41
CA LEU A 194 -6.50 5.19 -0.05
C LEU A 194 -5.89 3.96 0.57
N ASP A 195 -5.07 4.18 1.58
CA ASP A 195 -4.38 3.12 2.32
C ASP A 195 -5.27 2.56 3.43
N ALA A 196 -5.31 1.22 3.54
CA ALA A 196 -6.02 0.52 4.61
C ALA A 196 -7.51 0.89 4.78
N VAL A 197 -8.16 1.35 3.71
CA VAL A 197 -9.55 1.83 3.74
C VAL A 197 -10.54 0.77 4.21
N GLY A 198 -10.26 -0.51 3.92
CA GLY A 198 -11.08 -1.65 4.29
C GLY A 198 -11.29 -1.78 5.79
N TYR A 199 -10.40 -1.18 6.60
CA TYR A 199 -10.46 -1.22 8.06
C TYR A 199 -11.21 -0.04 8.66
N THR A 200 -11.66 0.96 7.90
CA THR A 200 -12.22 2.21 8.48
C THR A 200 -13.57 2.04 9.19
N GLY A 201 -14.28 0.93 8.96
CA GLY A 201 -15.62 0.69 9.47
C GLY A 201 -15.66 -0.25 10.68
N LYS A 202 -15.40 0.26 11.88
CA LYS A 202 -15.46 -0.51 13.14
C LYS A 202 -16.88 -0.54 13.70
N GLU A 203 -17.53 -1.70 13.63
CA GLU A 203 -18.92 -1.90 14.05
C GLU A 203 -19.06 -3.21 14.84
N ALA A 204 -19.61 -3.13 16.05
CA ALA A 204 -19.89 -4.31 16.86
C ALA A 204 -20.83 -5.28 16.13
N GLY A 205 -20.58 -6.59 16.26
CA GLY A 205 -21.33 -7.65 15.57
C GLY A 205 -20.86 -7.93 14.13
N THR A 206 -19.88 -7.18 13.61
CA THR A 206 -19.26 -7.42 12.30
C THR A 206 -17.81 -7.89 12.47
N ASP A 207 -17.14 -8.25 11.38
CA ASP A 207 -15.69 -8.48 11.34
C ASP A 207 -14.87 -7.18 11.24
N CYS A 208 -15.52 -6.01 11.19
CA CYS A 208 -14.89 -4.70 11.06
C CYS A 208 -14.03 -4.53 9.79
N PHE A 209 -14.27 -5.32 8.74
CA PHE A 209 -13.56 -5.21 7.47
C PHE A 209 -14.54 -5.13 6.30
N MET A 210 -14.35 -4.14 5.42
CA MET A 210 -15.20 -3.92 4.24
C MET A 210 -16.71 -3.82 4.56
N THR A 211 -17.04 -3.30 5.74
CA THR A 211 -18.42 -3.14 6.22
C THR A 211 -19.18 -2.08 5.41
N GLU A 212 -20.49 -1.94 5.65
CA GLU A 212 -21.30 -0.94 4.96
C GLU A 212 -20.88 0.50 5.29
N SER A 213 -20.30 0.77 6.47
CA SER A 213 -19.70 2.08 6.76
C SER A 213 -18.47 2.36 5.91
N VAL A 214 -17.64 1.35 5.62
CA VAL A 214 -16.48 1.52 4.73
C VAL A 214 -16.92 2.08 3.39
N LYS A 215 -18.00 1.54 2.78
CA LYS A 215 -18.54 2.07 1.52
C LYS A 215 -18.93 3.55 1.62
N ARG A 216 -19.59 3.95 2.70
CA ARG A 216 -19.98 5.35 2.93
C ARG A 216 -18.77 6.26 3.15
N HIS A 217 -17.77 5.79 3.91
CA HIS A 217 -16.53 6.54 4.13
C HIS A 217 -15.77 6.73 2.81
N THR A 218 -15.59 5.64 2.05
CA THR A 218 -14.94 5.65 0.74
C THR A 218 -15.64 6.61 -0.22
N GLN A 219 -16.98 6.54 -0.35
CA GLN A 219 -17.71 7.45 -1.23
C GLN A 219 -17.50 8.91 -0.84
N ARG A 220 -17.55 9.24 0.46
CA ARG A 220 -17.30 10.62 0.92
C ARG A 220 -15.88 11.08 0.60
N ILE A 221 -14.88 10.21 0.69
CA ILE A 221 -13.50 10.53 0.33
C ILE A 221 -13.36 10.76 -1.18
N ILE A 222 -14.02 9.93 -1.99
CA ILE A 222 -14.08 10.10 -3.46
C ILE A 222 -14.71 11.44 -3.82
N ASP A 223 -15.86 11.78 -3.23
CA ASP A 223 -16.52 13.06 -3.49
C ASP A 223 -15.59 14.24 -3.17
N MET A 224 -14.91 14.21 -2.01
CA MET A 224 -13.94 15.25 -1.61
C MET A 224 -12.75 15.34 -2.57
N ALA A 225 -12.25 14.21 -3.08
CA ALA A 225 -11.15 14.16 -4.03
C ALA A 225 -11.56 14.73 -5.40
N HIS A 226 -12.73 14.31 -5.91
CA HIS A 226 -13.29 14.79 -7.18
C HIS A 226 -13.57 16.29 -7.16
N GLU A 227 -14.10 16.82 -6.06
CA GLU A 227 -14.28 18.26 -5.85
C GLU A 227 -12.96 19.06 -5.98
N ARG A 228 -11.83 18.40 -5.73
CA ARG A 228 -10.48 18.97 -5.81
C ARG A 228 -9.72 18.55 -7.08
N GLY A 229 -10.39 17.87 -8.01
CA GLY A 229 -9.82 17.46 -9.29
C GLY A 229 -8.79 16.33 -9.19
N ALA A 230 -8.93 15.45 -8.19
CA ALA A 230 -8.10 14.27 -8.03
C ALA A 230 -8.93 12.98 -8.14
N ASP A 231 -8.38 11.98 -8.82
CA ASP A 231 -8.96 10.63 -8.90
C ASP A 231 -8.53 9.79 -7.67
N VAL A 232 -9.25 8.70 -7.41
CA VAL A 232 -9.00 7.80 -6.27
C VAL A 232 -8.67 6.38 -6.71
N LEU A 233 -7.57 5.86 -6.16
CA LEU A 233 -7.20 4.46 -6.21
C LEU A 233 -7.50 3.80 -4.87
N LEU A 234 -8.27 2.72 -4.89
CA LEU A 234 -8.47 1.89 -3.70
C LEU A 234 -7.42 0.78 -3.62
N GLU A 235 -6.71 0.70 -2.50
CA GLU A 235 -5.90 -0.46 -2.17
C GLU A 235 -6.71 -1.44 -1.31
N VAL A 236 -6.92 -2.65 -1.83
CA VAL A 236 -7.58 -3.75 -1.12
C VAL A 236 -6.98 -5.08 -1.57
N HIS A 237 -6.25 -5.74 -0.68
CA HIS A 237 -5.93 -7.15 -0.79
C HIS A 237 -7.11 -8.02 -0.35
N GLY A 238 -7.37 -9.11 -1.06
CA GLY A 238 -8.49 -10.01 -0.79
C GLY A 238 -8.90 -10.82 -2.00
N HIS A 239 -10.01 -11.55 -1.87
CA HIS A 239 -10.48 -12.41 -2.97
C HIS A 239 -10.80 -11.58 -4.21
N HIS A 240 -10.34 -12.01 -5.39
CA HIS A 240 -10.44 -11.26 -6.66
C HIS A 240 -11.86 -10.73 -6.98
N THR A 241 -12.94 -11.42 -6.58
CA THR A 241 -14.31 -10.93 -6.78
C THR A 241 -14.64 -9.67 -5.99
N GLN A 242 -13.98 -9.45 -4.83
CA GLN A 242 -14.14 -8.23 -4.06
C GLN A 242 -13.57 -7.03 -4.82
N GLN A 243 -12.39 -7.18 -5.42
CA GLN A 243 -11.82 -6.14 -6.28
C GLN A 243 -12.69 -5.85 -7.49
N ILE A 244 -13.26 -6.88 -8.15
CA ILE A 244 -14.21 -6.70 -9.26
C ILE A 244 -15.44 -5.89 -8.82
N GLU A 245 -15.96 -6.14 -7.62
CA GLU A 245 -17.12 -5.40 -7.11
C GLU A 245 -16.76 -3.95 -6.76
N ILE A 246 -15.66 -3.74 -6.05
CA ILE A 246 -15.15 -2.42 -5.66
C ILE A 246 -14.90 -1.53 -6.88
N ALA A 247 -14.33 -2.10 -7.94
CA ALA A 247 -13.99 -1.38 -9.17
C ALA A 247 -15.19 -0.66 -9.83
N LYS A 248 -16.43 -1.04 -9.49
CA LYS A 248 -17.65 -0.39 -9.97
C LYS A 248 -17.93 0.96 -9.29
N SER A 249 -17.29 1.23 -8.15
CA SER A 249 -17.57 2.39 -7.29
C SER A 249 -16.37 3.30 -7.04
N VAL A 250 -15.23 3.05 -7.67
CA VAL A 250 -13.99 3.83 -7.50
C VAL A 250 -13.38 4.13 -8.87
N ASP A 251 -12.52 5.15 -8.96
CA ASP A 251 -11.88 5.49 -10.23
C ASP A 251 -10.90 4.39 -10.64
N TYR A 252 -10.08 3.90 -9.71
CA TYR A 252 -9.13 2.82 -9.95
C TYR A 252 -9.07 1.80 -8.83
N VAL A 253 -8.76 0.55 -9.21
CA VAL A 253 -8.28 -0.51 -8.30
C VAL A 253 -6.91 -0.98 -8.74
N TYR A 254 -6.13 -1.57 -7.85
CA TYR A 254 -4.96 -2.33 -8.26
C TYR A 254 -5.36 -3.62 -8.99
N ASP A 255 -4.47 -4.15 -9.81
CA ASP A 255 -4.56 -5.51 -10.34
C ASP A 255 -3.63 -6.43 -9.54
N PHE A 256 -4.00 -6.75 -8.30
CA PHE A 256 -3.15 -7.60 -7.44
C PHE A 256 -3.22 -9.09 -7.77
N ALA A 257 -4.19 -9.53 -8.56
CA ALA A 257 -4.21 -10.90 -9.07
C ALA A 257 -3.15 -11.12 -10.15
N LEU A 258 -2.82 -10.09 -10.95
CA LEU A 258 -1.84 -10.21 -12.04
C LEU A 258 -0.45 -10.70 -11.61
N PRO A 259 0.22 -10.15 -10.56
CA PRO A 259 1.56 -10.60 -10.17
C PRO A 259 1.69 -12.11 -9.89
N PRO A 260 0.90 -12.71 -8.97
CA PRO A 260 1.00 -14.14 -8.70
C PRO A 260 0.56 -15.00 -9.90
N LEU A 261 -0.37 -14.54 -10.74
CA LEU A 261 -0.76 -15.28 -11.95
C LEU A 261 0.34 -15.28 -13.02
N VAL A 262 1.06 -14.17 -13.18
CA VAL A 262 2.22 -14.09 -14.07
C VAL A 262 3.34 -15.00 -13.57
N LEU A 263 3.64 -14.99 -12.27
CA LEU A 263 4.62 -15.91 -11.69
C LEU A 263 4.19 -17.38 -11.86
N HIS A 264 2.91 -17.69 -11.61
CA HIS A 264 2.37 -19.03 -11.84
C HIS A 264 2.54 -19.47 -13.30
N ALA A 265 2.15 -18.60 -14.25
CA ALA A 265 2.28 -18.87 -15.67
C ALA A 265 3.73 -19.19 -16.08
N LEU A 266 4.71 -18.47 -15.54
CA LEU A 266 6.11 -18.65 -15.90
C LEU A 266 6.75 -19.87 -15.20
N HIS A 267 6.45 -20.11 -13.93
CA HIS A 267 6.98 -21.26 -13.17
C HIS A 267 6.31 -22.58 -13.57
N ALA A 268 4.98 -22.61 -13.60
CA ALA A 268 4.20 -23.81 -13.88
C ALA A 268 3.99 -24.08 -15.37
N LYS A 269 4.30 -23.11 -16.24
CA LYS A 269 4.02 -23.15 -17.69
C LYS A 269 2.54 -23.37 -17.99
N ASP A 270 1.68 -22.82 -17.13
CA ASP A 270 0.22 -22.89 -17.23
C ASP A 270 -0.37 -21.47 -17.31
N LEU A 271 -0.80 -21.09 -18.52
CA LEU A 271 -1.42 -19.78 -18.77
C LEU A 271 -2.92 -19.76 -18.43
N SER A 272 -3.52 -20.89 -18.11
CA SER A 272 -4.99 -21.01 -17.99
C SER A 272 -5.57 -20.08 -16.92
N PRO A 273 -5.00 -20.00 -15.69
CA PRO A 273 -5.50 -19.08 -14.67
C PRO A 273 -5.38 -17.60 -15.06
N LEU A 274 -4.28 -17.24 -15.76
CA LEU A 274 -4.08 -15.87 -16.24
C LEU A 274 -5.08 -15.52 -17.35
N ASP A 275 -5.30 -16.42 -18.31
CA ASP A 275 -6.30 -16.23 -19.37
C ASP A 275 -7.72 -16.10 -18.80
N GLU A 276 -8.06 -16.85 -17.75
CA GLU A 276 -9.33 -16.68 -17.04
C GLU A 276 -9.43 -15.28 -16.42
N TRP A 277 -8.40 -14.84 -15.69
CA TRP A 277 -8.38 -13.51 -15.07
C TRP A 277 -8.53 -12.38 -16.09
N LEU A 278 -7.78 -12.44 -17.19
CA LEU A 278 -7.81 -11.41 -18.24
C LEU A 278 -9.21 -11.23 -18.87
N ARG A 279 -10.10 -12.24 -18.77
CA ARG A 279 -11.48 -12.16 -19.26
C ARG A 279 -12.45 -11.51 -18.28
N ILE A 280 -12.16 -11.54 -16.97
CA ILE A 280 -13.10 -11.12 -15.92
C ILE A 280 -12.64 -9.89 -15.13
N ARG A 281 -11.37 -9.53 -15.23
CA ARG A 281 -10.76 -8.41 -14.48
C ARG A 281 -11.43 -7.06 -14.79
N PRO A 282 -11.41 -6.11 -13.82
CA PRO A 282 -11.89 -4.76 -14.07
C PRO A 282 -11.00 -4.01 -15.09
N ALA A 283 -11.60 -3.12 -15.88
CA ALA A 283 -10.88 -2.35 -16.90
C ALA A 283 -10.18 -1.10 -16.33
N ASN A 284 -10.71 -0.54 -15.24
CA ASN A 284 -10.19 0.62 -14.54
C ASN A 284 -9.12 0.22 -13.51
N ALA A 285 -8.08 -0.46 -14.00
CA ALA A 285 -7.05 -1.03 -13.14
C ALA A 285 -5.71 -0.32 -13.28
N ILE A 286 -4.96 -0.27 -12.19
CA ILE A 286 -3.53 0.03 -12.17
C ILE A 286 -2.79 -1.30 -12.04
N THR A 287 -2.06 -1.68 -13.09
CA THR A 287 -1.39 -2.98 -13.15
C THR A 287 -0.02 -2.90 -12.48
N VAL A 288 0.32 -3.89 -11.67
CA VAL A 288 1.61 -4.00 -10.97
C VAL A 288 2.18 -5.42 -11.15
N LEU A 289 3.47 -5.57 -10.93
CA LEU A 289 4.10 -6.87 -10.66
C LEU A 289 4.72 -6.86 -9.26
N ASP A 290 5.46 -5.78 -8.98
CA ASP A 290 6.02 -5.46 -7.68
C ASP A 290 5.39 -4.18 -7.13
N THR A 291 5.31 -4.13 -5.81
CA THR A 291 4.96 -2.95 -5.02
C THR A 291 5.98 -2.79 -3.91
N HIS A 292 5.69 -1.91 -2.95
CA HIS A 292 6.47 -1.75 -1.74
C HIS A 292 6.17 -2.83 -0.69
N ASP A 293 5.11 -3.61 -0.86
CA ASP A 293 4.75 -4.74 0.01
C ASP A 293 5.18 -6.08 -0.61
N GLY A 294 4.76 -7.19 -0.02
CA GLY A 294 5.03 -8.52 -0.54
C GLY A 294 4.11 -8.90 -1.70
N ILE A 295 4.42 -10.02 -2.36
CA ILE A 295 3.59 -10.58 -3.43
C ILE A 295 2.34 -11.21 -2.81
N GLY A 296 1.16 -10.65 -3.10
CA GLY A 296 -0.14 -11.04 -2.54
C GLY A 296 -0.66 -12.38 -3.02
N ILE A 297 -0.31 -13.47 -2.32
CA ILE A 297 -0.80 -14.82 -2.65
C ILE A 297 -2.30 -14.97 -2.36
N VAL A 298 -2.81 -14.24 -1.37
CA VAL A 298 -4.25 -14.21 -1.02
C VAL A 298 -5.12 -13.77 -2.21
N ASP A 299 -4.61 -12.92 -3.10
CA ASP A 299 -5.40 -12.28 -4.15
C ASP A 299 -5.88 -13.26 -5.23
N VAL A 300 -5.23 -14.42 -5.33
CA VAL A 300 -5.59 -15.52 -6.24
C VAL A 300 -6.09 -16.77 -5.49
N GLY A 301 -6.11 -16.72 -4.16
CA GLY A 301 -6.51 -17.80 -3.28
C GLY A 301 -8.00 -17.89 -3.03
N VAL A 302 -8.37 -18.87 -2.19
CA VAL A 302 -9.74 -19.02 -1.69
C VAL A 302 -10.13 -17.84 -0.79
N SER A 303 -11.43 -17.57 -0.66
CA SER A 303 -11.88 -16.50 0.23
C SER A 303 -11.88 -16.93 1.70
N ASP A 304 -11.19 -16.17 2.55
CA ASP A 304 -11.26 -16.31 4.01
C ASP A 304 -12.63 -15.88 4.58
N LEU A 305 -13.26 -14.89 3.92
CA LEU A 305 -14.55 -14.33 4.35
C LEU A 305 -15.75 -15.17 3.87
N ALA A 306 -15.59 -15.91 2.76
CA ALA A 306 -16.60 -16.80 2.20
C ALA A 306 -16.05 -18.23 2.00
N PRO A 307 -16.01 -19.05 3.07
CA PRO A 307 -15.46 -20.40 3.01
C PRO A 307 -16.09 -21.25 1.90
N GLY A 308 -15.26 -21.84 1.06
CA GLY A 308 -15.67 -22.68 -0.07
C GLY A 308 -15.79 -21.95 -1.41
N LEU A 309 -15.63 -20.62 -1.44
CA LEU A 309 -15.50 -19.88 -2.69
C LEU A 309 -14.09 -20.13 -3.29
N PRO A 310 -13.97 -20.72 -4.49
CA PRO A 310 -12.69 -21.04 -5.09
C PRO A 310 -11.97 -19.77 -5.57
N GLY A 311 -10.64 -19.78 -5.43
CA GLY A 311 -9.76 -18.78 -6.02
C GLY A 311 -9.49 -19.01 -7.51
N LEU A 312 -8.64 -18.14 -8.08
CA LEU A 312 -8.11 -18.29 -9.45
C LEU A 312 -7.06 -19.39 -9.53
N LEU A 313 -6.35 -19.65 -8.43
CA LEU A 313 -5.45 -20.78 -8.27
C LEU A 313 -6.02 -21.76 -7.23
N LYS A 314 -5.81 -23.05 -7.47
CA LYS A 314 -6.08 -24.10 -6.49
C LYS A 314 -5.06 -24.03 -5.35
N PRO A 315 -5.40 -24.48 -4.13
CA PRO A 315 -4.46 -24.51 -3.00
C PRO A 315 -3.11 -25.16 -3.35
N GLU A 316 -3.11 -26.27 -4.08
CA GLU A 316 -1.87 -26.96 -4.45
C GLU A 316 -1.03 -26.18 -5.48
N GLN A 317 -1.67 -25.36 -6.32
CA GLN A 317 -0.97 -24.46 -7.25
C GLN A 317 -0.36 -23.27 -6.51
N ILE A 318 -1.01 -22.80 -5.45
CA ILE A 318 -0.50 -21.75 -4.57
C ILE A 318 0.73 -22.25 -3.81
N ASP A 319 0.64 -23.41 -3.16
CA ASP A 319 1.76 -24.01 -2.44
C ASP A 319 2.96 -24.21 -3.38
N ALA A 320 2.72 -24.75 -4.58
CA ALA A 320 3.76 -24.93 -5.58
C ALA A 320 4.37 -23.61 -6.06
N LEU A 321 3.57 -22.54 -6.19
CA LEU A 321 4.05 -21.21 -6.55
C LEU A 321 4.95 -20.63 -5.45
N VAL A 322 4.54 -20.70 -4.19
CA VAL A 322 5.30 -20.20 -3.05
C VAL A 322 6.66 -20.92 -2.95
N GLU A 323 6.66 -22.25 -3.04
CA GLU A 323 7.90 -23.04 -3.05
C GLU A 323 8.78 -22.73 -4.27
N ALA A 324 8.20 -22.48 -5.45
CA ALA A 324 8.94 -22.06 -6.62
C ALA A 324 9.61 -20.69 -6.42
N ILE A 325 8.94 -19.72 -5.78
CA ILE A 325 9.52 -18.42 -5.43
C ILE A 325 10.68 -18.60 -4.43
N HIS A 326 10.49 -19.43 -3.40
CA HIS A 326 11.55 -19.74 -2.42
C HIS A 326 12.77 -20.37 -3.08
N ALA A 327 12.57 -21.33 -3.98
CA ALA A 327 13.64 -21.97 -4.71
C ALA A 327 14.34 -21.00 -5.69
N ALA A 328 13.57 -20.21 -6.45
CA ALA A 328 14.09 -19.27 -7.44
C ALA A 328 14.93 -18.15 -6.81
N SER A 329 14.49 -17.65 -5.65
CA SER A 329 15.22 -16.64 -4.87
C SER A 329 16.43 -17.20 -4.09
N GLY A 330 16.74 -18.50 -4.23
CA GLY A 330 17.83 -19.12 -3.47
C GLY A 330 17.59 -19.16 -1.96
N GLY A 331 16.32 -19.12 -1.53
CA GLY A 331 15.90 -19.15 -0.12
C GLY A 331 15.85 -17.79 0.58
N THR A 332 16.16 -16.68 -0.10
CA THR A 332 16.13 -15.34 0.52
C THR A 332 14.70 -14.92 0.90
N SER A 333 13.71 -15.21 0.06
CA SER A 333 12.30 -14.94 0.36
C SER A 333 11.77 -15.73 1.55
N LEU A 334 12.25 -16.96 1.77
CA LEU A 334 11.88 -17.77 2.93
C LEU A 334 12.35 -17.11 4.24
N ALA A 335 13.53 -16.48 4.23
CA ALA A 335 14.06 -15.75 5.38
C ALA A 335 13.29 -14.45 5.68
N ALA A 336 12.59 -13.90 4.70
CA ALA A 336 11.85 -12.64 4.82
C ALA A 336 10.35 -12.83 5.08
N THR A 337 9.79 -14.00 4.80
CA THR A 337 8.33 -14.22 4.73
C THR A 337 7.75 -14.78 6.03
N GLY A 338 6.49 -14.45 6.32
CA GLY A 338 5.73 -15.02 7.44
C GLY A 338 6.36 -14.73 8.80
N ALA A 339 6.50 -15.76 9.63
CA ALA A 339 7.07 -15.63 10.98
C ALA A 339 8.60 -15.49 11.03
N ALA A 340 9.29 -15.59 9.88
CA ALA A 340 10.76 -15.48 9.83
C ALA A 340 11.27 -14.05 10.07
N ALA A 341 10.41 -13.04 9.84
CA ALA A 341 10.69 -11.63 10.03
C ALA A 341 9.47 -10.90 10.62
N SER A 342 9.62 -9.61 10.95
CA SER A 342 8.48 -8.79 11.36
C SER A 342 7.65 -8.45 10.12
N ASN A 343 6.41 -8.96 10.08
CA ASN A 343 5.49 -8.83 8.96
C ASN A 343 4.11 -8.39 9.46
N LEU A 344 3.52 -7.43 8.76
CA LEU A 344 2.12 -7.04 8.96
C LEU A 344 1.19 -8.07 8.32
N ASP A 345 1.60 -8.63 7.17
CA ASP A 345 0.78 -9.53 6.34
C ASP A 345 1.43 -10.91 6.23
N LEU A 346 0.81 -11.90 6.86
CA LEU A 346 1.30 -13.29 6.82
C LEU A 346 0.97 -14.02 5.51
N TYR A 347 0.19 -13.40 4.63
CA TYR A 347 -0.36 -13.97 3.40
C TYR A 347 0.34 -13.46 2.12
N GLN A 348 1.43 -12.71 2.27
CA GLN A 348 2.25 -12.22 1.17
C GLN A 348 3.64 -12.87 1.20
N VAL A 349 4.27 -13.04 0.03
CA VAL A 349 5.66 -13.50 -0.06
C VAL A 349 6.59 -12.31 -0.24
N ASN A 350 7.49 -12.09 0.72
CA ASN A 350 8.47 -11.00 0.65
C ASN A 350 9.63 -11.42 -0.24
N CYS A 351 9.65 -10.89 -1.47
CA CYS A 351 10.67 -11.15 -2.47
C CYS A 351 10.68 -9.99 -3.46
N THR A 352 11.82 -9.68 -4.08
CA THR A 352 11.78 -8.86 -5.29
C THR A 352 11.19 -9.69 -6.43
N PHE A 353 10.46 -9.06 -7.35
CA PHE A 353 9.84 -9.80 -8.45
C PHE A 353 10.90 -10.42 -9.40
N TYR A 354 12.09 -9.81 -9.48
CA TYR A 354 13.21 -10.34 -10.25
C TYR A 354 13.81 -11.61 -9.62
N ASP A 355 14.03 -11.63 -8.30
CA ASP A 355 14.45 -12.84 -7.58
C ASP A 355 13.36 -13.92 -7.61
N ALA A 356 12.08 -13.54 -7.58
CA ALA A 356 10.96 -14.48 -7.71
C ALA A 356 10.94 -15.22 -9.05
N LEU A 357 11.60 -14.67 -10.09
CA LEU A 357 11.81 -15.31 -11.39
C LEU A 357 13.20 -15.93 -11.54
N GLY A 358 13.98 -16.03 -10.46
CA GLY A 358 15.31 -16.62 -10.48
C GLY A 358 16.34 -15.80 -11.25
N ARG A 359 16.12 -14.47 -11.32
CA ARG A 359 17.01 -13.53 -12.04
C ARG A 359 17.16 -13.86 -13.52
N ASP A 360 16.10 -14.39 -14.11
CA ASP A 360 16.03 -14.66 -15.54
C ASP A 360 15.55 -13.39 -16.27
N ASP A 361 16.49 -12.70 -16.93
CA ASP A 361 16.23 -11.48 -17.72
C ASP A 361 15.10 -11.67 -18.74
N ALA A 362 15.04 -12.82 -19.41
CA ALA A 362 14.05 -13.08 -20.44
C ALA A 362 12.66 -13.31 -19.82
N ALA A 363 12.59 -14.04 -18.70
CA ALA A 363 11.34 -14.22 -17.96
C ALA A 363 10.85 -12.89 -17.36
N TYR A 364 11.76 -12.07 -16.81
CA TYR A 364 11.41 -10.77 -16.24
C TYR A 364 10.89 -9.79 -17.30
N LEU A 365 11.57 -9.72 -18.44
CA LEU A 365 11.13 -8.91 -19.57
C LEU A 365 9.76 -9.38 -20.09
N LEU A 366 9.55 -10.70 -20.20
CA LEU A 366 8.26 -11.26 -20.60
C LEU A 366 7.14 -10.91 -19.61
N ALA A 367 7.42 -11.00 -18.31
CA ALA A 367 6.48 -10.61 -17.27
C ALA A 367 6.06 -9.12 -17.39
N ARG A 368 7.03 -8.22 -17.60
CA ARG A 368 6.77 -6.78 -17.83
C ARG A 368 6.01 -6.53 -19.12
N LEU A 369 6.30 -7.26 -20.19
CA LEU A 369 5.52 -7.19 -21.43
C LEU A 369 4.07 -7.60 -21.19
N MET A 370 3.83 -8.68 -20.45
CA MET A 370 2.47 -9.10 -20.08
C MET A 370 1.76 -8.03 -19.26
N GLN A 371 2.44 -7.39 -18.30
CA GLN A 371 1.89 -6.28 -17.52
C GLN A 371 1.52 -5.06 -18.38
N VAL A 372 2.46 -4.56 -19.18
CA VAL A 372 2.28 -3.33 -19.98
C VAL A 372 1.25 -3.52 -21.10
N MET A 373 1.10 -4.74 -21.61
CA MET A 373 0.09 -5.08 -22.61
C MET A 373 -1.30 -5.36 -22.00
N THR A 374 -1.38 -5.54 -20.68
CA THR A 374 -2.66 -5.73 -19.98
C THR A 374 -3.37 -4.38 -19.84
N PRO A 375 -4.67 -4.24 -20.19
CA PRO A 375 -5.39 -2.98 -20.07
C PRO A 375 -5.36 -2.40 -18.66
N GLY A 376 -4.90 -1.15 -18.55
CA GLY A 376 -4.76 -0.45 -17.28
C GLY A 376 -3.57 0.52 -17.33
N ILE A 377 -3.33 1.22 -16.23
CA ILE A 377 -2.14 2.07 -16.07
C ILE A 377 -1.02 1.22 -15.47
N PRO A 378 0.09 0.96 -16.17
CA PRO A 378 1.16 0.13 -15.62
C PRO A 378 2.00 0.92 -14.63
N GLN A 379 2.12 0.40 -13.42
CA GLN A 379 3.04 0.89 -12.40
C GLN A 379 4.27 -0.03 -12.29
N VAL A 380 5.46 0.56 -12.34
CA VAL A 380 6.74 -0.12 -12.16
C VAL A 380 7.35 0.34 -10.84
N TYR A 381 7.59 -0.58 -9.92
CA TYR A 381 8.27 -0.25 -8.67
C TYR A 381 9.78 -0.06 -8.88
N TYR A 382 10.38 0.88 -8.16
CA TYR A 382 11.76 1.30 -8.42
C TYR A 382 12.82 0.19 -8.29
N VAL A 383 12.60 -0.79 -7.40
CA VAL A 383 13.50 -1.96 -7.31
C VAL A 383 13.40 -2.80 -8.59
N GLY A 384 12.18 -3.03 -9.09
CA GLY A 384 11.96 -3.73 -10.35
C GLY A 384 12.47 -2.98 -11.58
N LEU A 385 12.33 -1.66 -11.62
CA LEU A 385 12.91 -0.82 -12.68
C LEU A 385 14.40 -1.12 -12.89
N LEU A 386 15.09 -1.49 -11.82
CA LEU A 386 16.52 -1.76 -11.78
C LEU A 386 16.87 -3.24 -11.77
N ALA A 387 15.90 -4.13 -11.96
CA ALA A 387 16.04 -5.58 -11.80
C ALA A 387 16.75 -5.93 -10.46
N GLY A 388 16.33 -5.26 -9.38
CA GLY A 388 16.95 -5.42 -8.07
C GLY A 388 16.75 -6.82 -7.50
N GLU A 389 17.84 -7.39 -6.98
CA GLU A 389 17.86 -8.61 -6.16
C GLU A 389 17.38 -8.31 -4.73
N GLY A 390 17.19 -9.31 -3.86
CA GLY A 390 16.78 -9.08 -2.47
C GLY A 390 17.84 -8.47 -1.54
N ASP A 391 17.46 -7.45 -0.76
CA ASP A 391 18.34 -6.77 0.20
C ASP A 391 18.46 -7.55 1.53
N MET A 392 19.31 -8.56 1.53
CA MET A 392 19.54 -9.34 2.75
C MET A 392 20.25 -8.55 3.86
N GLU A 393 21.01 -7.51 3.50
CA GLU A 393 21.69 -6.67 4.49
C GLU A 393 20.68 -5.76 5.20
N LEU A 394 19.79 -5.10 4.44
CA LEU A 394 18.74 -4.28 5.02
C LEU A 394 17.79 -5.13 5.86
N LEU A 395 17.36 -6.29 5.35
CA LEU A 395 16.55 -7.24 6.12
C LEU A 395 17.20 -7.61 7.46
N ALA A 396 18.50 -7.95 7.45
CA ALA A 396 19.22 -8.30 8.67
C ALA A 396 19.34 -7.13 9.65
N ARG A 397 19.46 -5.89 9.14
CA ARG A 397 19.57 -4.67 9.95
C ARG A 397 18.25 -4.25 10.57
N THR A 398 17.15 -4.33 9.83
CA THR A 398 15.84 -3.82 10.29
C THR A 398 14.97 -4.90 10.91
N GLY A 399 15.15 -6.15 10.51
CA GLY A 399 14.30 -7.28 10.88
C GLY A 399 12.90 -7.24 10.25
N ALA A 400 12.62 -6.28 9.37
CA ALA A 400 11.33 -6.15 8.67
C ALA A 400 11.37 -6.94 7.36
N GLY A 401 10.43 -7.87 7.17
CA GLY A 401 10.46 -8.78 6.01
C GLY A 401 10.40 -8.06 4.67
N ARG A 402 9.52 -7.06 4.56
CA ARG A 402 9.34 -6.24 3.34
C ARG A 402 10.58 -5.46 2.93
N ASP A 403 11.54 -5.23 3.85
CA ASP A 403 12.76 -4.51 3.54
C ASP A 403 13.68 -5.24 2.53
N ILE A 404 13.48 -6.55 2.33
CA ILE A 404 14.17 -7.29 1.26
C ILE A 404 13.89 -6.70 -0.13
N ASN A 405 12.75 -6.01 -0.33
CA ASN A 405 12.35 -5.41 -1.60
C ASN A 405 12.34 -3.88 -1.51
N ARG A 406 13.29 -3.28 -0.79
CA ARG A 406 13.15 -1.90 -0.29
C ARG A 406 14.49 -1.15 -0.17
N HIS A 407 15.42 -1.47 -1.07
CA HIS A 407 16.80 -0.97 -1.17
C HIS A 407 16.94 0.56 -1.13
N TYR A 408 18.02 1.05 -0.50
CA TYR A 408 18.40 2.45 -0.58
C TYR A 408 19.35 2.68 -1.75
N LEU A 409 18.89 3.47 -2.72
CA LEU A 409 19.56 3.72 -3.99
C LEU A 409 19.82 5.22 -4.19
N SER A 410 20.47 5.83 -3.20
CA SER A 410 20.67 7.28 -3.08
C SER A 410 21.67 7.85 -4.10
N PHE A 411 22.55 7.02 -4.67
CA PHE A 411 23.58 7.44 -5.63
C PHE A 411 23.53 6.58 -6.90
N ILE A 412 22.42 6.63 -7.64
CA ILE A 412 22.34 5.98 -8.94
C ILE A 412 22.70 6.97 -10.05
N GLN A 413 23.70 6.60 -10.85
CA GLN A 413 23.88 7.12 -12.20
C GLN A 413 23.40 6.06 -13.19
N PHE A 414 22.24 6.28 -13.80
CA PHE A 414 21.85 5.52 -14.97
C PHE A 414 22.75 5.94 -16.14
N SER A 415 23.26 4.97 -16.90
CA SER A 415 23.93 5.26 -18.16
C SER A 415 22.91 5.82 -19.14
N ALA A 416 23.24 6.90 -19.87
CA ALA A 416 22.35 7.45 -20.89
C ALA A 416 21.96 6.34 -21.89
N PRO A 417 20.69 6.28 -22.34
CA PRO A 417 20.29 5.27 -23.32
C PRO A 417 21.16 5.44 -24.57
N THR A 418 21.99 4.44 -24.84
CA THR A 418 22.66 4.32 -26.13
C THR A 418 21.57 4.20 -27.18
N THR A 419 21.47 5.19 -28.06
CA THR A 419 20.57 5.12 -29.21
C THR A 419 20.93 3.84 -29.98
N PRO A 420 20.02 2.87 -30.14
CA PRO A 420 20.31 1.69 -30.94
C PRO A 420 20.57 2.16 -32.37
N THR A 421 21.77 1.87 -32.88
CA THR A 421 22.19 2.13 -34.27
C THR A 421 21.47 1.23 -35.26
#